data_AF-A0A7Z9WIZ2-F1
#
_entry.id   AF-A0A7Z9WIZ2-F1
#
_cell.length_a   1.000
_cell.length_b   1.000
_cell.length_c   1.000
_cell.angle_alpha   90.00
_cell.angle_beta   90.00
_cell.angle_gamma   90.00
#
_symmetry.space_group_name_H-M   'P 1'
#
loop_
_entity.id
_entity.type
_entity.pdbx_description
1 polymer ?
#
loop_
_entity_poly.entity_id
_entity_poly.type
_entity_poly.pdbx_seq_one_letter_code
_entity_poly.pdbx_strand_id
1 'polypeptide(L)' 'MRREFADILDECLRELNRGADLEALLRRYPDRASELRPLLEAALAVREAPRPRLSPRANAAGRQRLMRAVARKRREREA' A
#
# COMPACT_ATOMS: atom_id res chain seq x y z
N MET A 1 -14.17 25.27 -9.47
CA MET A 1 -13.78 24.89 -8.09
C MET A 1 -12.31 24.58 -8.07
N ARG A 2 -11.55 25.19 -7.17
CA ARG A 2 -10.13 24.89 -6.95
C ARG A 2 -10.08 23.52 -6.26
N ARG A 3 -9.39 22.52 -6.83
CA ARG A 3 -9.17 21.26 -6.11
C ARG A 3 -8.36 21.54 -4.85
N GLU A 4 -8.74 20.92 -3.74
CA GLU A 4 -7.98 21.06 -2.51
C GLU A 4 -6.65 20.31 -2.64
N PHE A 5 -5.63 20.77 -1.90
CA PHE A 5 -4.31 20.14 -1.91
C PHE A 5 -4.39 18.63 -1.60
N ALA A 6 -5.27 18.26 -0.67
CA ALA A 6 -5.51 16.87 -0.27
C ALA A 6 -5.98 15.99 -1.46
N ASP A 7 -6.86 16.51 -2.32
CA ASP A 7 -7.35 15.77 -3.48
C ASP A 7 -6.23 15.52 -4.50
N ILE A 8 -5.39 16.54 -4.72
CA ILE A 8 -4.24 16.46 -5.63
C ILE A 8 -3.23 15.45 -5.09
N LEU A 9 -2.94 15.51 -3.79
CA LEU A 9 -2.03 14.58 -3.14
C LEU A 9 -2.55 13.14 -3.24
N ASP A 10 -3.84 12.91 -2.97
CA ASP A 10 -4.43 11.58 -3.04
C ASP A 10 -4.41 10.99 -4.47
N GLU A 11 -4.67 11.82 -5.49
CA GLU A 11 -4.51 11.42 -6.89
C GLU A 11 -3.06 11.03 -7.21
N CYS A 12 -2.09 11.89 -6.85
CA CYS A 12 -0.68 11.62 -7.05
C CYS A 12 -0.24 10.33 -6.35
N LEU A 13 -0.68 10.07 -5.12
CA LEU A 13 -0.38 8.83 -4.39
C LEU A 13 -0.97 7.59 -5.07
N ARG A 14 -2.20 7.68 -5.60
CA ARG A 14 -2.82 6.60 -6.36
C ARG A 14 -2.04 6.28 -7.64
N GLU A 15 -1.57 7.28 -8.36
CA GLU A 15 -0.76 7.09 -9.56
C GLU A 15 0.65 6.57 -9.23
N LEU A 16 1.30 7.10 -8.20
CA LEU A 16 2.62 6.67 -7.77
C LEU A 16 2.62 5.19 -7.33
N ASN A 17 1.55 4.74 -6.68
CA ASN A 17 1.34 3.33 -6.34
C ASN A 17 1.14 2.41 -7.55
N ARG A 18 0.68 2.97 -8.69
CA ARG A 18 0.60 2.25 -9.98
C ARG A 18 1.91 2.27 -10.76
N GLY A 19 2.94 2.92 -10.24
CA GLY A 19 4.27 3.01 -10.87
C GLY A 19 4.47 4.26 -11.73
N ALA A 20 3.65 5.30 -11.58
CA ALA A 20 3.90 6.58 -12.24
C ALA A 20 5.23 7.19 -11.79
N ASP A 21 5.85 7.95 -12.70
CA ASP A 21 7.09 8.69 -12.47
C ASP A 21 6.82 9.95 -11.61
N LEU A 22 7.66 10.15 -10.58
CA LEU A 22 7.52 11.26 -9.63
C LEU A 22 7.64 12.63 -10.32
N GLU A 23 8.64 12.81 -11.18
CA GLU A 23 8.87 14.08 -11.86
C GLU A 23 7.74 14.39 -12.85
N ALA A 24 7.17 13.38 -13.48
CA ALA A 24 6.00 13.50 -14.33
C ALA A 24 4.75 13.95 -13.54
N LEU A 25 4.56 13.47 -12.31
CA LEU A 25 3.45 13.92 -11.44
C LEU A 25 3.64 15.38 -11.01
N LEU A 26 4.85 15.76 -10.58
CA LEU A 26 5.15 17.13 -10.13
C LEU A 26 5.00 18.15 -11.26
N ARG A 27 5.36 17.80 -12.50
CA ARG A 27 5.16 18.68 -13.67
C ARG A 27 3.69 18.99 -13.97
N ARG A 28 2.74 18.16 -13.54
CA ARG A 28 1.30 18.43 -13.73
C ARG A 28 0.77 19.50 -12.77
N TYR A 29 1.48 19.70 -11.65
CA TYR A 29 1.07 20.60 -10.58
C TYR A 29 2.24 21.52 -10.18
N PRO A 30 2.76 22.36 -11.09
CA PRO A 30 3.97 23.16 -10.87
C PRO A 30 3.84 24.09 -9.65
N ASP A 31 2.67 24.70 -9.47
CA ASP A 31 2.38 25.61 -8.34
C ASP A 31 2.38 24.90 -6.97
N ARG A 32 2.24 23.58 -6.96
CA ARG A 32 2.20 22.74 -5.75
C ARG A 32 3.40 21.79 -5.64
N ALA A 33 4.33 21.83 -6.60
CA ALA A 33 5.39 20.85 -6.70
C ALA A 33 6.31 20.85 -5.47
N SER A 34 6.60 22.03 -4.91
CA SER A 34 7.41 22.19 -3.70
C SER A 34 6.76 21.54 -2.47
N GLU A 35 5.44 21.67 -2.32
CA GLU A 35 4.67 21.08 -1.23
C GLU A 35 4.45 19.56 -1.43
N LEU A 36 4.22 19.13 -2.68
CA LEU A 36 3.96 17.73 -3.02
C LEU A 36 5.22 16.85 -2.95
N ARG A 37 6.36 17.37 -3.41
CA ARG A 37 7.61 16.59 -3.51
C ARG A 37 7.97 15.83 -2.23
N PRO A 38 8.11 16.46 -1.05
CA PRO A 38 8.53 15.74 0.15
C PRO A 38 7.54 14.64 0.56
N LEU A 39 6.25 14.83 0.32
CA LEU A 39 5.21 13.85 0.64
C LEU A 39 5.26 12.63 -0.29
N LEU A 40 5.46 12.87 -1.58
CA LEU A 40 5.57 11.80 -2.58
C LEU A 40 6.89 11.03 -2.45
N GLU A 41 7.99 11.71 -2.13
CA GLU A 41 9.27 11.06 -1.82
C GLU A 41 9.17 10.18 -0.56
N ALA A 42 8.49 10.65 0.49
CA ALA A 42 8.21 9.83 1.67
C ALA A 42 7.38 8.58 1.32
N ALA A 43 6.36 8.72 0.46
CA ALA A 43 5.56 7.60 0.00
C ALA A 43 6.40 6.56 -0.78
N LEU A 44 7.35 7.02 -1.61
CA LEU A 44 8.30 6.13 -2.29
C LEU A 44 9.20 5.39 -1.30
N ALA A 45 9.77 6.11 -0.33
CA ALA A 45 10.63 5.52 0.69
C ALA A 45 9.91 4.41 1.48
N VAL A 46 8.63 4.63 1.84
CA VAL A 46 7.80 3.61 2.49
C VAL A 46 7.50 2.43 1.56
N ARG A 47 7.25 2.69 0.28
CA ARG A 47 6.97 1.65 -0.72
C ARG A 47 8.18 0.74 -0.96
N GLU A 48 9.38 1.32 -0.96
CA GLU A 48 10.65 0.63 -1.20
C GLU A 48 11.25 0.00 0.05
N ALA A 49 10.73 0.36 1.24
CA ALA A 49 11.15 -0.23 2.49
C ALA A 49 11.02 -1.77 2.46
N PRO A 50 12.00 -2.50 3.01
CA PRO A 50 11.94 -3.96 3.09
C PRO A 50 10.65 -4.40 3.76
N ARG A 51 9.84 -5.20 3.06
CA ARG A 51 8.65 -5.79 3.66
C ARG A 51 9.07 -6.81 4.71
N PRO A 52 8.51 -6.74 5.94
CA PRO A 52 8.82 -7.72 6.97
C PRO A 52 8.45 -9.12 6.46
N ARG A 53 9.42 -10.03 6.50
CA ARG A 53 9.21 -11.43 6.12
C ARG A 53 8.94 -12.24 7.38
N LEU A 54 7.92 -13.09 7.33
CA LEU A 54 7.70 -14.07 8.39
C LEU A 54 8.87 -15.04 8.45
N SER A 55 9.29 -15.42 9.66
CA SER A 55 10.20 -16.55 9.81
C SER A 55 9.55 -17.84 9.30
N PRO A 56 10.31 -18.83 8.82
CA PRO A 56 9.77 -20.10 8.37
C PRO A 56 8.86 -20.77 9.41
N ARG A 57 9.25 -20.70 10.69
CA ARG A 57 8.49 -21.23 11.82
C ARG A 57 7.16 -20.50 12.02
N ALA A 58 7.17 -19.17 11.99
CA ALA A 58 5.96 -18.38 12.14
C ALA A 58 4.96 -18.62 10.97
N ASN A 59 5.50 -18.75 9.75
CA ASN A 59 4.70 -19.06 8.57
C ASN A 59 4.03 -20.44 8.68
N ALA A 60 4.79 -21.48 9.01
CA ALA A 60 4.28 -22.84 9.18
C ALA A 60 3.19 -22.91 10.26
N ALA A 61 3.42 -22.26 11.41
CA ALA A 61 2.45 -22.19 12.50
C ALA A 61 1.15 -21.48 12.06
N GLY A 62 1.26 -20.35 11.34
CA GLY A 62 0.12 -19.64 10.78
C GLY A 62 -0.71 -20.50 9.82
N ARG A 63 -0.03 -21.20 8.90
CA ARG A 63 -0.68 -22.11 7.95
C ARG A 63 -1.40 -23.25 8.66
N GLN A 64 -0.78 -23.85 9.67
CA GLN A 64 -1.43 -24.92 10.44
C GLN A 64 -2.68 -24.43 11.18
N ARG A 65 -2.65 -23.24 11.79
CA ARG A 65 -3.82 -22.62 12.43
C ARG A 65 -4.95 -22.39 11.43
N LEU A 66 -4.62 -21.87 10.24
CA LEU A 66 -5.60 -21.66 9.17
C LEU A 66 -6.27 -22.98 8.76
N MET A 67 -5.49 -24.02 8.49
CA MET A 67 -6.04 -25.31 8.05
C MET A 67 -6.95 -25.95 9.11
N ARG A 68 -6.60 -25.84 10.40
CA ARG A 68 -7.48 -26.30 11.50
C ARG A 68 -8.80 -25.54 11.54
N ALA A 69 -8.76 -24.21 11.38
CA ALA A 69 -9.97 -23.38 11.36
C ALA A 69 -10.87 -23.73 10.16
N VAL A 70 -10.29 -23.96 8.98
CA VAL A 70 -11.03 -24.38 7.78
C VAL A 70 -11.69 -25.75 7.98
N ALA A 71 -10.96 -26.73 8.52
CA ALA A 71 -11.49 -28.07 8.76
C ALA A 71 -12.66 -28.05 9.76
N ARG A 72 -12.56 -27.25 10.84
CA ARG A 72 -13.65 -27.07 11.80
C ARG A 72 -14.91 -26.51 11.12
N LYS A 73 -14.75 -25.44 10.34
CA LYS A 73 -15.87 -24.78 9.64
C LYS A 73 -16.56 -25.70 8.62
N ARG A 74 -15.84 -26.65 8.02
CA ARG A 74 -16.44 -27.65 7.12
C ARG A 74 -17.32 -28.64 7.87
N ARG A 75 -16.81 -29.19 8.98
CA ARG A 75 -17.57 -30.12 9.84
C ARG A 75 -18.85 -29.47 10.39
N GLU A 76 -18.79 -28.20 10.78
CA GLU A 76 -19.95 -27.43 11.24
C GLU A 76 -21.00 -27.18 10.14
N ARG A 77 -20.66 -27.29 8.86
CA ARG A 77 -21.58 -27.14 7.73
C ARG A 77 -22.17 -28.47 7.24
N GLU A 78 -21.48 -29.56 7.54
CA GLU A 78 -21.87 -30.93 7.15
C GLU A 78 -22.66 -31.64 8.27
N ALA A 79 -22.74 -31.05 9.46
CA ALA A 79 -23.54 -31.49 10.61
C ALA A 79 -24.83 -30.66 10.71
#